data_AF-A0A6C0JBG0-F1
#
_entry.id   AF-A0A6C0JBG0-F1
#
_cell.length_a   1.000
_cell.length_b   1.000
_cell.length_c   1.000
_cell.angle_alpha   90.00
_cell.angle_beta   90.00
_cell.angle_gamma   90.00
#
_symmetry.space_group_name_H-M   'P 1'
#
loop_
_entity.id
_entity.type
_entity.pdbx_description
1 polymer ?
#
loop_
_entity_poly.entity_id
_entity_poly.type
_entity_poly.pdbx_seq_one_letter_code
_entity_poly.pdbx_strand_id
1 'polypeptide(L)'
;MEYKSALLYTAIIILIILLGIVGYMLNYQKKKTNWPPTVSNCPDFWSETPARQDNSLDGNQDNSNGETDESPPPTGICYNNNNIGKESCEKVMDFNETLWKGSEGACNKKDWAKSCNLTWDGITNIDHNC
;
A
#
# COMPACT_ATOMS: atom_id res chain seq x y z
N MET A 1 0.49 37.25 -47.51
CA MET A 1 0.81 36.17 -46.56
C MET A 1 0.95 34.90 -47.38
N GLU A 2 2.17 34.41 -47.60
CA GLU A 2 2.38 33.16 -48.33
C GLU A 2 1.91 31.97 -47.46
N TYR A 3 1.30 30.96 -48.07
CA TYR A 3 0.73 29.78 -47.38
C TYR A 3 1.73 29.07 -46.44
N LYS A 4 3.04 29.19 -46.70
CA LYS A 4 4.12 28.64 -45.85
C LYS A 4 4.11 29.24 -44.44
N SER A 5 3.89 30.55 -44.32
CA SER A 5 3.83 31.22 -43.01
C SER A 5 2.52 30.88 -42.29
N ALA A 6 1.41 30.71 -43.02
CA ALA A 6 0.15 30.27 -42.43
C ALA A 6 0.25 28.87 -41.83
N LEU A 7 0.92 27.94 -42.50
CA LEU A 7 1.16 26.57 -42.00
C LEU A 7 2.06 26.54 -40.75
N LEU A 8 3.05 27.44 -40.67
CA LEU A 8 3.93 27.54 -39.50
C LEU A 8 3.13 27.97 -38.26
N TYR A 9 2.28 28.99 -38.39
CA TYR A 9 1.46 29.47 -37.27
C TYR A 9 0.42 28.45 -36.82
N THR A 10 -0.22 27.73 -37.74
CA THR A 10 -1.22 26.70 -37.36
C THR A 10 -0.59 25.53 -36.60
N ALA A 11 0.61 25.09 -37.01
CA ALA A 11 1.33 24.03 -36.30
C ALA A 11 1.68 24.42 -34.85
N ILE A 12 2.07 25.67 -34.61
CA ILE A 12 2.39 26.17 -33.27
C ILE A 12 1.12 26.20 -32.39
N ILE A 13 0.00 26.66 -32.93
CA ILE A 13 -1.28 26.70 -32.20
C ILE A 13 -1.72 25.29 -31.81
N ILE A 14 -1.63 24.33 -32.73
CA ILE A 14 -1.96 22.92 -32.47
C ILE A 14 -1.05 22.35 -31.36
N LEU A 15 0.25 22.65 -31.41
CA LEU A 15 1.20 22.20 -30.39
C LEU A 15 0.85 22.72 -29.00
N ILE A 16 0.50 24.01 -28.88
CA ILE A 16 0.11 24.63 -27.61
C ILE A 16 -1.16 23.97 -27.04
N ILE A 17 -2.14 23.70 -27.89
CA ILE A 17 -3.40 23.04 -27.48
C ILE A 17 -3.13 21.62 -26.96
N LEU A 18 -2.28 20.84 -27.65
CA LEU A 18 -1.91 19.48 -27.22
C LEU A 18 -1.21 19.49 -25.86
N LEU A 19 -0.25 20.39 -25.65
CA LEU A 19 0.42 20.54 -24.36
C LEU A 19 -0.54 20.96 -23.25
N GLY A 20 -1.52 21.83 -23.55
CA GLY A 20 -2.56 22.23 -22.60
C GLY A 20 -3.44 21.06 -22.15
N ILE A 21 -3.86 20.19 -23.07
CA ILE A 21 -4.67 19.00 -22.77
C ILE A 21 -3.88 18.02 -21.89
N VAL A 22 -2.61 17.73 -22.24
CA VAL A 22 -1.75 16.85 -21.45
C VAL A 22 -1.52 17.42 -20.05
N GLY A 23 -1.22 18.71 -19.94
CA GLY A 23 -1.04 19.38 -18.65
C GLY A 23 -2.31 19.33 -17.79
N TYR A 24 -3.48 19.54 -18.40
CA TYR A 24 -4.77 19.42 -17.73
C TYR A 24 -5.01 18.00 -17.22
N MET A 25 -4.79 16.98 -18.05
CA MET A 25 -4.97 15.57 -17.67
C MET A 25 -4.04 15.16 -16.52
N LEU A 26 -2.77 15.55 -16.57
CA LEU A 26 -1.81 15.26 -15.50
C LEU A 26 -2.21 15.92 -14.18
N ASN A 27 -2.77 17.14 -14.22
CA ASN A 27 -3.23 17.82 -13.01
C ASN A 27 -4.51 17.18 -12.45
N TYR A 28 -5.38 16.67 -13.32
CA TYR A 28 -6.61 15.99 -12.91
C TYR A 28 -6.33 14.66 -12.19
N GLN A 29 -5.33 13.90 -12.63
CA GLN A 29 -4.98 12.61 -12.02
C GLN A 29 -4.37 12.73 -10.61
N LYS A 30 -3.80 13.89 -10.24
CA LYS A 30 -3.22 14.10 -8.90
C LYS A 30 -4.23 14.01 -7.75
N LYS A 31 -5.53 14.02 -8.03
CA LYS A 31 -6.59 14.18 -7.01
C LYS A 31 -7.39 12.91 -6.69
N LYS A 32 -7.13 11.77 -7.36
CA LYS A 32 -8.08 10.64 -7.35
C LYS A 32 -7.52 9.24 -7.10
N THR A 33 -6.26 9.10 -6.74
CA THR A 33 -5.69 7.76 -6.54
C THR A 33 -4.97 7.69 -5.20
N ASN A 34 -5.52 6.94 -4.26
CA ASN A 34 -4.79 6.48 -3.08
C ASN A 34 -3.70 5.53 -3.58
N TRP A 35 -2.45 5.97 -3.53
CA TRP A 35 -1.28 5.14 -3.82
C TRP A 35 -0.66 4.70 -2.49
N PRO A 36 -0.24 3.43 -2.33
CA PRO A 36 -0.26 2.32 -3.29
C PRO A 36 -1.64 1.64 -3.41
N PRO A 37 -1.91 0.90 -4.52
CA PRO A 37 -3.19 0.24 -4.79
C PRO A 37 -3.46 -0.94 -3.86
N THR A 38 -2.41 -1.48 -3.24
CA THR A 38 -2.46 -2.53 -2.23
C THR A 38 -1.56 -2.12 -1.09
N VAL A 39 -2.10 -2.13 0.12
CA VAL A 39 -1.35 -1.86 1.34
C VAL A 39 -1.07 -3.19 2.02
N SER A 40 0.16 -3.42 2.47
CA SER A 40 0.52 -4.64 3.20
C SER A 40 -0.24 -4.76 4.52
N ASN A 41 -0.49 -5.98 4.97
CA ASN A 41 -1.15 -6.22 6.26
C ASN A 41 -0.27 -5.86 7.47
N CYS A 42 1.05 -5.85 7.27
CA CYS A 42 2.05 -5.58 8.29
C CYS A 42 2.95 -4.39 7.91
N PRO A 43 3.59 -3.74 8.90
CA PRO A 43 4.61 -2.74 8.65
C PRO A 43 5.76 -3.25 7.78
N ASP A 44 6.53 -2.33 7.20
CA ASP A 44 7.65 -2.70 6.35
C ASP A 44 8.68 -3.50 7.16
N PHE A 45 9.22 -4.57 6.58
CA PHE A 45 10.17 -5.49 7.22
C PHE A 45 9.64 -6.25 8.45
N TRP A 46 8.32 -6.24 8.67
CA TRP A 46 7.65 -7.16 9.59
C TRP A 46 7.16 -8.38 8.81
N SER A 47 7.10 -9.52 9.50
CA SER A 47 6.60 -10.76 8.91
C SER A 47 5.19 -11.04 9.42
N GLU A 48 4.26 -11.34 8.52
CA GLU A 48 2.99 -11.94 8.91
C GLU A 48 3.24 -13.40 9.30
N THR A 49 2.57 -13.90 10.34
CA THR A 49 2.38 -15.35 10.39
C THR A 49 1.58 -15.74 9.16
N PRO A 50 2.07 -16.66 8.32
CA PRO A 50 1.25 -17.14 7.22
C PRO A 50 -0.03 -17.71 7.83
N ALA A 51 -1.19 -17.14 7.48
CA ALA A 51 -2.35 -17.99 7.30
C ALA A 51 -1.89 -19.02 6.28
N ARG A 52 -1.78 -20.30 6.67
CA ARG A 52 -1.24 -21.39 5.84
C ARG A 52 -1.54 -21.12 4.36
N GLN A 53 -0.53 -20.65 3.64
CA GLN A 53 -0.57 -20.61 2.19
C GLN A 53 0.17 -21.87 1.79
N ASP A 54 -0.59 -22.91 1.49
CA ASP A 54 -0.12 -24.21 1.05
C ASP A 54 0.48 -24.15 -0.36
N ASN A 55 1.43 -23.26 -0.60
CA ASN A 55 2.21 -23.31 -1.83
C ASN A 55 3.37 -24.29 -1.63
N SER A 56 3.04 -25.57 -1.39
CA SER A 56 4.02 -26.65 -1.40
C SER A 56 4.38 -26.98 -2.86
N LEU A 57 5.44 -26.33 -3.35
CA LEU A 57 6.28 -26.88 -4.41
C LEU A 57 7.59 -27.35 -3.79
N ASP A 58 7.50 -28.31 -2.86
CA ASP A 58 8.62 -29.20 -2.61
C ASP A 58 8.09 -30.57 -2.20
N GLY A 59 8.47 -31.58 -2.97
CA GLY A 59 8.05 -32.95 -2.79
C GLY A 59 8.71 -33.57 -1.57
N ASN A 60 8.08 -33.44 -0.40
CA ASN A 60 8.17 -34.42 0.67
C ASN A 60 6.96 -34.30 1.59
N GLN A 61 5.89 -35.04 1.27
CA GLN A 61 4.72 -35.14 2.14
C GLN A 61 4.97 -36.24 3.18
N ASP A 62 5.62 -35.86 4.27
CA ASP A 62 5.53 -36.65 5.50
C ASP A 62 4.10 -36.55 6.03
N ASN A 63 3.45 -37.72 6.10
CA ASN A 63 2.08 -37.89 6.54
C ASN A 63 1.90 -37.42 7.98
N SER A 64 1.22 -36.30 8.17
CA SER A 64 0.59 -35.97 9.44
C SER A 64 -0.82 -35.48 9.17
N ASN A 65 -1.76 -36.38 9.45
CA ASN A 65 -3.19 -36.13 9.50
C ASN A 65 -3.46 -34.93 10.40
N GLY A 66 -4.13 -33.92 9.85
CA GLY A 66 -4.51 -32.70 10.56
C GLY A 66 -5.53 -31.91 9.76
N GLU A 67 -6.60 -32.59 9.33
CA GLU A 67 -7.86 -31.92 9.00
C GLU A 67 -8.40 -31.37 10.32
N THR A 68 -8.09 -30.10 10.61
CA THR A 68 -8.79 -29.33 11.61
C THR A 68 -9.75 -28.41 10.86
N ASP A 69 -11.05 -28.64 11.03
CA ASP A 69 -12.16 -27.70 10.76
C ASP A 69 -12.03 -26.45 11.63
N GLU A 70 -10.87 -25.81 11.59
CA GLU A 70 -10.60 -24.56 12.26
C GLU A 70 -10.43 -23.50 11.19
N SER A 71 -11.30 -22.49 11.31
CA SER A 71 -11.23 -21.20 10.63
C SER A 71 -9.77 -20.85 10.29
N PRO A 72 -9.48 -20.38 9.06
CA PRO A 72 -8.11 -20.04 8.67
C PRO A 72 -7.44 -19.17 9.74
N PRO A 73 -6.12 -19.37 10.01
CA PRO A 73 -5.42 -18.65 11.07
C PRO A 73 -5.69 -17.15 10.98
N PRO A 74 -5.83 -16.42 12.10
CA PRO A 74 -6.14 -15.00 12.08
C PRO A 74 -5.11 -14.25 11.22
N THR A 75 -5.56 -13.77 10.06
CA THR A 75 -4.75 -12.99 9.11
C THR A 75 -4.55 -11.59 9.66
N GLY A 76 -3.34 -11.20 10.07
CA GLY A 76 -3.09 -9.84 10.59
C GLY A 76 -2.25 -9.73 11.86
N ILE A 77 -1.70 -10.84 12.35
CA ILE A 77 -0.65 -10.81 13.37
C ILE A 77 0.71 -10.59 12.69
N CYS A 78 1.43 -9.57 13.16
CA CYS A 78 2.70 -9.13 12.59
C CYS A 78 3.82 -9.25 13.62
N TYR A 79 4.98 -9.72 13.19
CA TYR A 79 6.15 -9.95 14.03
C TYR A 79 7.34 -9.09 13.58
N ASN A 80 7.98 -8.43 14.55
CA ASN A 80 9.17 -7.63 14.37
C ASN A 80 10.45 -8.48 14.52
N ASN A 81 10.67 -9.38 13.57
CA ASN A 81 11.80 -10.30 13.60
C ASN A 81 13.15 -9.56 13.51
N ASN A 82 13.13 -8.34 12.98
CA ASN A 82 14.30 -7.52 12.73
C ASN A 82 14.61 -6.51 13.86
N ASN A 83 13.81 -6.48 14.94
CA ASN A 83 13.93 -5.53 16.05
C ASN A 83 14.05 -4.05 15.60
N ILE A 84 13.27 -3.66 14.58
CA ILE A 84 13.26 -2.30 14.04
C ILE A 84 12.30 -1.39 14.82
N GLY A 85 12.55 -0.08 14.78
CA GLY A 85 11.74 0.90 15.51
C GLY A 85 12.21 1.09 16.95
N LYS A 86 11.34 1.61 17.81
CA LYS A 86 11.65 1.87 19.23
C LYS A 86 11.57 0.59 20.07
N GLU A 87 12.49 0.45 21.02
CA GLU A 87 12.51 -0.67 21.98
C GLU A 87 11.27 -0.72 22.89
N SER A 88 10.61 0.42 23.11
CA SER A 88 9.38 0.52 23.92
C SER A 88 8.14 -0.05 23.21
N CYS A 89 8.24 -0.36 21.92
CA CYS A 89 7.13 -0.88 21.15
C CYS A 89 7.06 -2.40 21.19
N GLU A 90 5.85 -2.92 21.12
CA GLU A 90 5.61 -4.36 21.08
C GLU A 90 6.26 -4.98 19.83
N LYS A 91 6.83 -6.17 19.98
CA LYS A 91 7.44 -6.92 18.88
C LYS A 91 6.45 -7.80 18.13
N VAL A 92 5.23 -7.92 18.65
CA VAL A 92 4.13 -8.66 18.06
C VAL A 92 2.91 -7.78 18.16
N MET A 93 2.21 -7.58 17.06
CA MET A 93 1.00 -6.76 17.00
C MET A 93 -0.10 -7.53 16.30
N ASP A 94 -1.32 -7.47 16.83
CA ASP A 94 -2.51 -7.99 16.15
C ASP A 94 -3.34 -6.84 15.56
N PHE A 95 -3.34 -6.73 14.23
CA PHE A 95 -4.12 -5.72 13.52
C PHE A 95 -5.51 -6.22 13.10
N ASN A 96 -6.00 -7.33 13.67
CA ASN A 96 -7.35 -7.82 13.42
C ASN A 96 -8.44 -7.13 14.22
N GLU A 97 -8.09 -6.47 15.31
CA GLU A 97 -9.07 -5.79 16.15
C GLU A 97 -9.79 -4.68 15.37
N THR A 98 -11.02 -4.38 15.79
CA THR A 98 -11.86 -3.35 15.16
C THR A 98 -11.21 -1.98 15.16
N LEU A 99 -10.33 -1.68 16.14
CA LEU A 99 -9.53 -0.46 16.23
C LEU A 99 -8.66 -0.24 14.98
N TRP A 100 -8.13 -1.31 14.40
CA TRP A 100 -7.21 -1.27 13.27
C TRP A 100 -7.91 -1.43 11.92
N LYS A 101 -9.25 -1.48 11.94
CA LYS A 101 -10.14 -1.66 10.78
C LYS A 101 -11.13 -0.50 10.68
N GLY A 102 -11.94 -0.48 9.61
CA GLY A 102 -12.93 0.58 9.37
C GLY A 102 -12.32 1.90 8.89
N SER A 103 -13.09 2.99 8.99
CA SER A 103 -12.70 4.32 8.47
C SER A 103 -11.46 4.89 9.16
N GLU A 104 -11.32 4.67 10.47
CA GLU A 104 -10.21 5.16 11.29
C GLU A 104 -9.03 4.19 11.38
N GLY A 105 -9.20 2.94 10.93
CA GLY A 105 -8.20 1.89 11.12
C GLY A 105 -6.84 2.24 10.52
N ALA A 106 -6.84 2.87 9.34
CA ALA A 106 -5.62 3.33 8.68
C ALA A 106 -4.92 4.46 9.46
N CYS A 107 -5.70 5.36 10.08
CA CYS A 107 -5.18 6.44 10.90
C CYS A 107 -4.59 5.94 12.21
N ASN A 108 -5.27 5.02 12.88
CA ASN A 108 -4.76 4.37 14.09
C ASN A 108 -3.44 3.62 13.79
N LYS A 109 -3.39 2.86 12.69
CA LYS A 109 -2.16 2.18 12.24
C LYS A 109 -1.03 3.17 11.95
N LYS A 110 -1.33 4.29 11.30
CA LYS A 110 -0.37 5.36 10.99
C LYS A 110 0.19 5.98 12.27
N ASP A 111 -0.67 6.30 13.23
CA ASP A 111 -0.26 6.93 14.49
C ASP A 111 0.59 5.98 15.34
N TRP A 112 0.19 4.71 15.44
CA TRP A 112 0.98 3.67 16.10
C TRP A 112 2.34 3.49 15.42
N ALA A 113 2.39 3.31 14.10
CA ALA A 113 3.64 3.10 13.36
C ALA A 113 4.59 4.30 13.53
N LYS A 114 4.08 5.53 13.41
CA LYS A 114 4.86 6.76 13.65
C LYS A 114 5.34 6.86 15.10
N SER A 115 4.49 6.51 16.07
CA SER A 115 4.88 6.50 17.50
C SER A 115 6.04 5.54 17.75
N CYS A 116 6.09 4.43 17.00
CA CYS A 116 7.14 3.40 17.05
C CYS A 116 8.33 3.66 16.13
N ASN A 117 8.36 4.78 15.40
CA ASN A 117 9.37 5.10 14.39
C ASN A 117 9.52 3.99 13.33
N LEU A 118 8.39 3.43 12.90
CA LEU A 118 8.28 2.41 11.87
C LEU A 118 7.74 3.02 10.57
N THR A 119 8.13 2.43 9.45
CA THR A 119 7.51 2.70 8.16
C THR A 119 6.51 1.59 7.83
N TRP A 120 5.45 1.98 7.11
CA TRP A 120 4.45 1.07 6.60
C TRP A 120 3.93 1.67 5.30
N ASP A 121 4.36 1.10 4.18
CA ASP A 121 4.01 1.62 2.86
C ASP A 121 2.50 1.60 2.64
N GLY A 122 1.95 2.76 2.26
CA GLY A 122 0.53 2.99 2.11
C GLY A 122 -0.27 3.22 3.39
N ILE A 123 0.38 3.25 4.56
CA ILE A 123 -0.23 3.65 5.84
C ILE A 123 0.43 4.93 6.38
N THR A 124 1.75 4.91 6.55
CA THR A 124 2.49 6.01 7.20
C THR A 124 2.51 7.30 6.37
N ASN A 125 2.35 7.16 5.05
CA ASN A 125 2.33 8.20 4.02
C ASN A 125 0.92 8.59 3.55
N ILE A 126 -0.15 8.12 4.22
CA ILE A 126 -1.51 8.52 3.86
C ILE A 126 -1.67 10.04 4.02
N ASP A 127 -1.97 10.73 2.92
CA ASP A 127 -2.30 12.17 2.85
C ASP A 127 -3.76 12.48 3.24
N HIS A 128 -4.58 11.45 3.47
CA HIS A 128 -5.92 11.62 4.00
C HIS A 128 -5.83 12.20 5.43
N ASN A 129 -6.66 13.20 5.73
CA ASN A 129 -6.86 13.69 7.09
C ASN A 129 -7.37 12.52 7.94
N CYS A 130 -6.43 11.90 8.65
CA CYS A 130 -6.55 11.67 10.07
C CYS A 130 -6.52 13.05 10.74
#